data_AF-A0A3R9LRA6-F1
#
_entry.id   AF-A0A3R9LRA6-F1
#
_cell.length_a   1.000
_cell.length_b   1.000
_cell.length_c   1.000
_cell.angle_alpha   90.00
_cell.angle_beta   90.00
_cell.angle_gamma   90.00
#
_symmetry.space_group_name_H-M   'P 1'
#
loop_
_entity.id
_entity.type
_entity.pdbx_description
1 polymer ?
#
loop_
_entity_poly.entity_id
_entity_poly.type
_entity_poly.pdbx_seq_one_letter_code
_entity_poly.pdbx_strand_id
1 'polypeptide(L)'
;MKISQVLKDIRQQHQLTQEALAERLKVSRSAIARWESGKGIPDIGNLIAISREFDISLDTLIKEDERLEKKVIEDSKAKKWHYLVILYLFSILVYIGVFAYLHHIFMAGFLISTLFMLFYELRIFIKEKIWRQKDN
;
A
#
# COMPACT_ATOMS: atom_id res chain seq x y z
N MET A 1 -7.63 29.14 -17.25
CA MET A 1 -7.18 30.00 -16.14
C MET A 1 -6.25 29.19 -15.27
N LYS A 2 -5.14 29.77 -14.81
CA LYS A 2 -4.23 29.06 -13.89
C LYS A 2 -4.79 29.08 -12.48
N ILE A 3 -4.57 28.03 -11.68
CA ILE A 3 -5.01 28.00 -10.28
C ILE A 3 -4.50 29.20 -9.46
N SER A 4 -3.32 29.71 -9.82
CA SER A 4 -2.71 30.87 -9.20
C SER A 4 -3.55 32.14 -9.38
N GLN A 5 -4.23 32.26 -10.52
CA GLN A 5 -5.17 33.35 -10.81
C GLN A 5 -6.48 33.12 -10.07
N VAL A 6 -7.06 31.92 -10.18
CA VAL A 6 -8.31 31.57 -9.51
C VAL A 6 -8.23 31.83 -8.00
N LEU A 7 -7.15 31.39 -7.35
CA LEU A 7 -6.94 31.60 -5.91
C LEU A 7 -6.82 33.09 -5.55
N LYS A 8 -6.14 33.87 -6.40
CA LYS A 8 -5.98 35.31 -6.21
C LYS A 8 -7.31 36.05 -6.39
N ASP A 9 -8.11 35.64 -7.37
CA ASP A 9 -9.42 36.22 -7.67
C ASP A 9 -10.39 35.96 -6.52
N ILE A 10 -10.45 34.72 -6.01
CA ILE A 10 -11.21 34.36 -4.80
C ILE A 10 -10.78 35.24 -3.62
N ARG A 11 -9.47 35.35 -3.37
CA ARG A 11 -8.96 36.17 -2.26
C ARG A 11 -9.41 37.62 -2.38
N GLN A 12 -9.36 38.20 -3.58
CA GLN A 12 -9.77 39.58 -3.85
C GLN A 12 -11.29 39.78 -3.73
N GLN A 13 -12.09 38.84 -4.24
CA GLN A 13 -13.55 38.86 -4.13
C GLN A 13 -14.01 38.84 -2.67
N HIS A 14 -13.34 38.06 -1.82
CA HIS A 14 -13.62 37.97 -0.40
C HIS A 14 -12.87 39.00 0.46
N GLN A 15 -12.12 39.92 -0.16
CA GLN A 15 -11.36 41.00 0.51
C GLN A 15 -10.39 40.48 1.59
N LEU A 16 -9.81 39.30 1.35
CA LEU A 16 -8.91 38.64 2.30
C LEU A 16 -7.45 39.05 2.07
N THR A 17 -6.68 39.11 3.16
CA THR A 17 -5.21 39.12 3.08
C THR A 17 -4.68 37.70 2.83
N GLN A 18 -3.42 37.58 2.40
CA GLN A 18 -2.81 36.25 2.25
C GLN A 18 -2.74 35.50 3.58
N GLU A 19 -2.49 36.20 4.69
CA GLU A 19 -2.59 35.65 6.06
C GLU A 19 -4.00 35.13 6.35
N ALA A 20 -5.04 35.94 6.13
CA ALA A 20 -6.41 35.56 6.46
C ALA A 20 -6.91 34.37 5.62
N LEU A 21 -6.50 34.31 4.34
CA LEU A 21 -6.78 33.15 3.50
C LEU A 21 -6.05 31.89 3.99
N ALA A 22 -4.79 32.04 4.42
CA ALA A 22 -4.00 30.94 4.97
C ALA A 22 -4.62 30.36 6.24
N GLU A 23 -5.12 31.23 7.13
CA GLU A 23 -5.84 30.83 8.36
C GLU A 23 -7.12 30.05 8.05
N ARG A 24 -7.95 30.55 7.11
CA ARG A 24 -9.18 29.86 6.68
C ARG A 24 -8.90 28.48 6.12
N LEU A 25 -7.89 28.37 5.26
CA LEU A 25 -7.50 27.11 4.63
C LEU A 25 -6.61 26.24 5.53
N LYS A 26 -6.25 26.70 6.74
CA LYS A 26 -5.37 26.04 7.70
C LYS A 26 -4.01 25.65 7.11
N VAL A 27 -3.41 26.55 6.34
CA VAL A 27 -2.09 26.38 5.73
C VAL A 27 -1.18 27.55 6.09
N SER A 28 0.11 27.44 5.77
CA SER A 28 1.02 28.56 5.99
C SER A 28 0.76 29.69 4.98
N ARG A 29 0.94 30.93 5.40
CA ARG A 29 0.93 32.09 4.48
C ARG A 29 1.93 31.93 3.34
N SER A 30 3.08 31.33 3.60
CA SER A 30 4.08 31.01 2.58
C SER A 30 3.55 30.06 1.50
N ALA A 31 2.66 29.12 1.85
CA ALA A 31 2.00 28.25 0.88
C ALA A 31 1.07 29.05 -0.04
N ILE A 32 0.21 29.90 0.53
CA ILE A 32 -0.68 30.80 -0.24
C ILE A 32 0.12 31.69 -1.19
N ALA A 33 1.16 32.38 -0.70
CA ALA A 33 2.00 33.24 -1.51
C ALA A 33 2.68 32.48 -2.68
N ARG A 34 3.09 31.23 -2.43
CA ARG A 34 3.71 30.37 -3.44
C ARG A 34 2.70 29.88 -4.48
N TRP A 35 1.46 29.59 -4.09
CA TRP A 35 0.38 29.21 -5.00
C TRP A 35 -0.08 30.39 -5.86
N GLU A 36 -0.32 31.55 -5.27
CA GLU A 36 -0.71 32.77 -6.02
C GLU A 36 0.38 33.25 -7.00
N SER A 37 1.65 32.99 -6.69
CA SER A 37 2.78 33.32 -7.59
C SER A 37 3.09 32.24 -8.63
N GLY A 38 2.35 31.11 -8.64
CA GLY A 38 2.58 29.99 -9.55
C GLY A 38 3.89 29.22 -9.32
N LYS A 39 4.62 29.51 -8.23
CA LYS A 39 5.87 28.84 -7.83
C LYS A 39 5.62 27.52 -7.08
N GLY A 40 4.36 27.16 -6.86
CA GLY A 40 3.96 25.94 -6.18
C GLY A 40 2.53 25.59 -6.56
N ILE A 41 2.23 24.31 -6.47
CA ILE A 41 0.93 23.75 -6.83
C ILE A 41 0.32 23.15 -5.57
N PRO A 42 -0.91 23.53 -5.17
CA PRO A 42 -1.59 22.90 -4.04
C PRO A 42 -1.72 21.39 -4.25
N ASP A 43 -1.73 20.60 -3.18
CA ASP A 43 -2.07 19.18 -3.26
C ASP A 43 -3.59 18.98 -3.31
N ILE A 44 -4.01 17.73 -3.50
CA ILE A 44 -5.44 17.40 -3.59
C ILE A 44 -6.21 17.76 -2.30
N GLY A 45 -5.57 17.67 -1.13
CA GLY A 45 -6.22 18.02 0.14
C GLY A 45 -6.51 19.52 0.24
N ASN A 46 -5.53 20.33 -0.16
CA ASN A 46 -5.66 21.78 -0.23
C ASN A 46 -6.65 22.22 -1.30
N LEU A 47 -6.68 21.55 -2.46
CA LEU A 47 -7.70 21.80 -3.50
C LEU A 47 -9.12 21.51 -2.98
N ILE A 48 -9.29 20.42 -2.23
CA ILE A 48 -10.57 20.10 -1.58
C ILE A 48 -10.92 21.15 -0.52
N ALA A 49 -9.95 21.62 0.27
CA ALA A 49 -10.19 22.67 1.27
C ALA A 49 -10.65 23.98 0.62
N ILE A 50 -10.00 24.40 -0.47
CA ILE A 50 -10.41 25.57 -1.27
C ILE A 50 -11.82 25.38 -1.83
N SER A 51 -12.08 24.20 -2.42
CA SER A 51 -13.39 23.86 -2.98
C SER A 51 -14.51 23.95 -1.95
N ARG A 52 -14.29 23.47 -0.72
CA ARG A 52 -15.29 23.53 0.36
C ARG A 52 -15.45 24.92 0.96
N GLU A 53 -14.36 25.66 1.16
CA GLU A 53 -14.42 26.99 1.80
C GLU A 53 -15.14 28.02 0.92
N PHE A 54 -14.98 27.92 -0.40
CA PHE A 54 -15.51 28.90 -1.35
C PHE A 54 -16.63 28.37 -2.24
N ASP A 55 -17.09 27.13 -2.01
CA ASP A 55 -18.14 26.45 -2.77
C ASP A 55 -17.88 26.40 -4.29
N ILE A 56 -16.63 26.09 -4.66
CA ILE A 56 -16.17 26.01 -6.05
C ILE A 56 -15.93 24.56 -6.42
N SER A 57 -16.36 24.15 -7.62
CA SER A 57 -16.12 22.78 -8.07
C SER A 57 -14.63 22.48 -8.25
N LEU A 58 -14.19 21.29 -7.83
CA LEU A 58 -12.82 20.81 -8.04
C LEU A 58 -12.46 20.75 -9.54
N ASP A 59 -13.43 20.44 -10.40
CA ASP A 59 -13.27 20.48 -11.85
C ASP A 59 -12.84 21.87 -12.33
N THR A 60 -13.45 22.94 -11.81
CA THR A 60 -13.08 24.33 -12.14
C THR A 60 -11.65 24.66 -11.67
N LEU A 61 -11.21 24.11 -10.54
CA LEU A 61 -9.87 24.32 -10.01
C LEU A 61 -8.78 23.55 -10.78
N ILE A 62 -9.13 22.45 -11.44
CA ILE A 62 -8.17 21.49 -12.03
C ILE A 62 -8.15 21.52 -13.55
N LYS A 63 -9.31 21.55 -14.23
CA LYS A 63 -9.42 21.31 -15.69
C LYS A 63 -8.68 22.31 -16.57
N GLU A 64 -8.40 23.50 -16.07
CA GLU A 64 -7.77 24.55 -16.87
C GLU A 64 -6.26 24.71 -16.62
N ASP A 65 -5.67 23.85 -15.80
CA ASP A 65 -4.23 23.84 -15.51
C ASP A 65 -3.64 22.44 -15.70
N GLU A 66 -3.07 22.20 -16.88
CA GLU A 66 -2.45 20.91 -17.25
C GLU A 66 -1.38 20.43 -16.26
N ARG A 67 -0.68 21.35 -15.57
CA ARG A 67 0.38 20.98 -14.62
C ARG A 67 -0.23 20.43 -13.34
N LEU A 68 -1.36 20.99 -12.92
CA LEU A 68 -2.16 20.51 -11.81
C LEU A 68 -2.79 19.14 -12.12
N GLU A 69 -3.41 19.01 -13.30
CA GLU A 69 -4.01 17.77 -13.74
C GLU A 69 -2.99 16.63 -13.74
N LYS A 70 -1.82 16.85 -14.36
CA LYS A 70 -0.72 15.86 -14.37
C LYS A 70 -0.27 15.50 -12.96
N LYS A 71 -0.06 16.47 -12.07
CA LYS A 71 0.34 16.21 -10.68
C LYS A 71 -0.69 15.37 -9.93
N VAL A 72 -1.98 15.67 -10.06
CA VAL A 72 -3.06 14.90 -9.41
C VAL A 72 -3.11 13.46 -9.93
N ILE A 73 -2.93 13.26 -11.24
CA ILE A 73 -2.88 11.93 -11.86
C ILE A 73 -1.65 11.15 -11.38
N GLU A 74 -0.47 11.79 -11.34
CA GLU A 74 0.78 11.18 -10.87
C GLU A 74 0.70 10.77 -9.40
N ASP A 75 0.24 11.66 -8.53
CA ASP A 75 0.04 11.39 -7.10
C ASP A 75 -0.93 10.19 -6.90
N SER A 76 -2.00 10.15 -7.69
CA SER A 76 -2.98 9.04 -7.67
C SER A 76 -2.37 7.72 -8.13
N LYS A 77 -1.55 7.75 -9.18
CA LYS A 77 -0.86 6.57 -9.73
C LYS A 77 0.17 6.03 -8.74
N ALA A 78 0.96 6.90 -8.11
CA ALA A 78 1.97 6.52 -7.13
C ALA A 78 1.36 5.81 -5.91
N LYS A 79 0.23 6.31 -5.38
CA LYS A 79 -0.49 5.65 -4.28
C LYS A 79 -1.01 4.27 -4.68
N LYS A 80 -1.58 4.13 -5.88
CA LYS A 80 -2.04 2.82 -6.39
C LYS A 80 -0.89 1.82 -6.48
N TRP A 81 0.27 2.24 -7.00
CA TRP A 81 1.46 1.40 -7.03
C TRP A 81 1.90 0.97 -5.63
N HIS A 82 1.90 1.89 -4.67
CA HIS A 82 2.28 1.57 -3.30
C HIS A 82 1.35 0.52 -2.69
N TYR A 83 0.04 0.61 -2.91
CA TYR A 83 -0.92 -0.40 -2.46
C TYR A 83 -0.68 -1.77 -3.12
N LEU A 84 -0.39 -1.81 -4.43
CA LEU A 84 -0.09 -3.05 -5.14
C LEU A 84 1.18 -3.72 -4.61
N VAL A 85 2.23 -2.94 -4.30
CA VAL A 85 3.47 -3.46 -3.71
C VAL A 85 3.22 -4.03 -2.32
N ILE A 86 2.46 -3.33 -1.46
CA ILE A 86 2.10 -3.84 -0.13
C ILE A 86 1.34 -5.16 -0.22
N LEU A 87 0.37 -5.26 -1.13
CA LEU A 87 -0.40 -6.49 -1.35
C LEU A 87 0.49 -7.66 -1.81
N TYR A 88 1.43 -7.40 -2.73
CA TYR A 88 2.38 -8.40 -3.20
C TYR A 88 3.29 -8.91 -2.07
N LEU A 89 3.81 -8.01 -1.23
CA LEU A 89 4.64 -8.38 -0.07
C LEU A 89 3.84 -9.21 0.96
N PHE A 90 2.59 -8.86 1.20
CA PHE A 90 1.71 -9.65 2.05
C PHE A 90 1.48 -11.06 1.49
N SER A 91 1.25 -11.18 0.19
CA SER A 91 1.10 -12.48 -0.48
C SER A 91 2.34 -13.36 -0.34
N ILE A 92 3.54 -12.78 -0.37
CA ILE A 92 4.80 -13.51 -0.14
C ILE A 92 4.84 -14.07 1.29
N LEU A 93 4.46 -13.28 2.29
CA LEU A 93 4.44 -13.74 3.69
C LEU A 93 3.48 -14.89 3.89
N VAL A 94 2.28 -14.80 3.30
CA VAL A 94 1.29 -15.89 3.32
C VAL A 94 1.85 -17.14 2.65
N TYR A 95 2.49 -17.00 1.49
CA TYR A 95 3.09 -18.12 0.76
C TYR A 95 4.20 -18.81 1.59
N ILE A 96 5.08 -18.05 2.24
CA ILE A 96 6.12 -18.58 3.12
C ILE A 96 5.51 -19.36 4.28
N GLY A 97 4.47 -18.82 4.91
CA GLY A 97 3.76 -19.48 6.02
C GLY A 97 3.10 -20.80 5.58
N VAL A 98 2.40 -20.79 4.44
CA VAL A 98 1.77 -22.00 3.87
C VAL A 98 2.82 -23.03 3.50
N PHE A 99 3.93 -22.63 2.88
CA PHE A 99 5.02 -23.51 2.52
C PHE A 99 5.64 -24.17 3.77
N ALA A 100 5.93 -23.41 4.82
CA ALA A 100 6.47 -23.93 6.07
C ALA A 100 5.50 -24.93 6.73
N TYR A 101 4.20 -24.65 6.71
CA TYR A 101 3.17 -25.54 7.24
C TYR A 101 3.07 -26.85 6.45
N LEU A 102 2.99 -26.77 5.11
CA LEU A 102 2.96 -27.95 4.25
C LEU A 102 4.23 -28.79 4.39
N HIS A 103 5.39 -28.14 4.44
CA HIS A 103 6.67 -28.82 4.66
C HIS A 103 6.68 -29.54 6.01
N HIS A 104 6.17 -28.93 7.08
CA HIS A 104 6.08 -29.57 8.39
C HIS A 104 5.20 -30.83 8.36
N ILE A 105 4.03 -30.76 7.72
CA ILE A 105 3.16 -31.93 7.53
C ILE A 105 3.87 -33.03 6.74
N PHE A 106 4.52 -32.66 5.63
CA PHE A 106 5.25 -33.60 4.79
C PHE A 106 6.35 -34.32 5.58
N MET A 107 7.15 -33.59 6.35
CA MET A 107 8.21 -34.16 7.18
C MET A 107 7.67 -35.09 8.28
N ALA A 108 6.54 -34.74 8.90
CA ALA A 108 5.88 -35.61 9.87
C ALA A 108 5.42 -36.92 9.23
N GLY A 109 4.83 -36.85 8.02
CA GLY A 109 4.45 -38.04 7.25
C GLY A 109 5.64 -38.92 6.87
N PHE A 110 6.75 -38.30 6.45
CA PHE A 110 8.00 -39.00 6.15
C PHE A 110 8.52 -39.76 7.38
N LEU A 111 8.55 -39.13 8.55
CA LEU A 111 8.98 -39.77 9.80
C LEU A 111 8.12 -40.98 10.18
N ILE A 112 6.79 -40.86 10.06
CA ILE A 112 5.88 -41.98 10.36
C ILE A 112 6.15 -43.16 9.42
N SER A 113 6.35 -42.88 8.13
CA SER A 113 6.66 -43.90 7.13
C SER A 113 7.98 -44.62 7.42
N THR A 114 9.03 -43.90 7.82
CA THR A 114 10.33 -44.52 8.13
C THR A 114 10.27 -45.38 9.39
N LEU A 115 9.54 -44.95 10.43
CA LEU A 115 9.33 -45.75 11.62
C LEU A 115 8.56 -47.05 11.32
N PHE A 116 7.54 -46.98 10.46
CA PHE A 116 6.80 -48.16 10.01
C PHE A 116 7.69 -49.15 9.24
N MET A 117 8.54 -48.65 8.34
CA MET A 117 9.49 -49.48 7.60
C MET A 117 10.51 -50.16 8.52
N LEU A 118 11.09 -49.43 9.47
CA LEU A 118 12.01 -50.00 10.47
C LEU A 118 11.34 -51.06 11.34
N PHE A 119 10.08 -50.83 11.74
CA PHE A 119 9.31 -51.84 12.48
C PHE A 119 9.12 -53.11 11.65
N TYR A 120 8.80 -52.96 10.36
CA TYR A 120 8.64 -54.09 9.45
C TYR A 120 9.95 -54.88 9.26
N GLU A 121 11.07 -54.19 9.06
CA GLU A 121 12.40 -54.79 8.96
C GLU A 121 12.78 -55.52 10.26
N LEU A 122 12.56 -54.90 11.42
CA LEU A 122 12.81 -55.52 12.72
C LEU A 122 11.97 -56.79 12.91
N ARG A 123 10.70 -56.76 12.49
CA ARG A 123 9.82 -57.93 12.55
C ARG A 123 10.33 -59.06 11.66
N ILE A 124 10.78 -58.77 10.43
CA ILE A 124 11.39 -59.76 9.54
C ILE A 124 12.64 -60.35 10.20
N PHE A 125 13.54 -59.50 10.70
CA PHE A 125 14.78 -59.91 11.33
C PHE A 125 14.55 -60.83 12.55
N ILE A 126 13.60 -60.48 13.43
CA ILE A 126 13.24 -61.31 14.59
C ILE A 126 12.71 -62.67 14.13
N LYS A 127 11.82 -62.70 13.13
CA LYS A 127 11.27 -63.95 12.59
C LYS A 127 12.37 -64.85 12.02
N GLU A 128 13.31 -64.26 11.27
CA GLU A 128 14.42 -64.98 10.68
C GLU A 128 15.39 -65.54 11.75
N LYS A 129 15.67 -64.77 12.80
CA LYS A 129 16.52 -65.20 13.92
C LYS A 129 15.90 -66.33 14.74
N ILE A 130 14.59 -66.28 14.99
CA ILE A 130 13.86 -67.36 15.68
C ILE A 130 13.89 -68.66 14.87
N TRP A 131 13.71 -68.58 13.54
CA TRP A 131 13.76 -69.75 12.66
C TRP A 131 15.13 -70.43 12.70
N ARG A 132 16.22 -69.64 12.58
CA ARG A 132 17.60 -70.16 12.68
C ARG A 132 17.95 -70.82 14.01
N GLN A 133 17.34 -70.42 15.13
CA GLN A 133 17.54 -71.09 16.42
C GLN A 133 16.75 -72.39 16.58
N LYS A 134 15.72 -72.62 15.75
CA LYS A 134 14.87 -73.82 15.84
C LYS A 134 15.40 -74.98 14.99
N ASP A 135 16.23 -74.69 13.99
CA ASP A 135 16.83 -75.69 13.08
C ASP A 135 18.25 -76.14 13.50
N ASN A 136 18.81 -75.59 14.59
CA ASN A 136 20.05 -76.02 15.24
C ASN A 136 19.75 -76.80 16.52
#